data_AF-A0A661ILC9-F1
#
_entry.id   AF-A0A661ILC9-F1
#
_cell.length_a   1.000
_cell.length_b   1.000
_cell.length_c   1.000
_cell.angle_alpha   90.00
_cell.angle_beta   90.00
_cell.angle_gamma   90.00
#
_symmetry.space_group_name_H-M   'P 1'
#
loop_
_entity.id
_entity.type
_entity.pdbx_description
1 polymer ?
#
loop_
_entity_poly.entity_id
_entity_poly.type
_entity_poly.pdbx_seq_one_letter_code
_entity_poly.pdbx_strand_id
1 'polypeptide(L)'
;MNFKKSILMGTVSAFLLAGCLGGKDEVEEFNKPALYWYKKIAQSISKGNMDKADEYYISIKSEHIRSPLMPTTMAMLAYAHMNNEEYLLTNYYLDEYNKRYGADITREYTDYIYLKASFLGVTDVNKDQKLIIDTISASKMFMNAYPSSQYLPLVSTMLVRLNMAQYLLNENIAALYSRTGKEEAAKIYRDKNRDSVVEISDIAPPEQGIIGMVFD
;
A
#
# COMPACT_ATOMS: atom_id res chain seq x y z
N MET A 1 -40.61 -54.27 7.51
CA MET A 1 -39.83 -53.78 6.35
C MET A 1 -39.47 -52.31 6.61
N ASN A 2 -38.20 -51.94 6.44
CA ASN A 2 -37.52 -50.87 7.19
C ASN A 2 -37.89 -49.42 6.80
N PHE A 3 -38.92 -48.84 7.43
CA PHE A 3 -39.31 -47.43 7.23
C PHE A 3 -38.19 -46.42 7.61
N LYS A 4 -37.36 -46.77 8.60
CA LYS A 4 -36.19 -45.97 9.01
C LYS A 4 -35.07 -45.92 7.96
N LYS A 5 -34.92 -46.97 7.13
CA LYS A 5 -33.94 -46.95 6.02
C LYS A 5 -34.43 -46.10 4.85
N SER A 6 -35.74 -46.01 4.64
CA SER A 6 -36.30 -45.19 3.55
C SER A 6 -36.23 -43.69 3.83
N ILE A 7 -36.33 -43.26 5.09
CA ILE A 7 -36.14 -41.85 5.48
C ILE A 7 -34.66 -41.45 5.38
N LEU A 8 -33.74 -42.31 5.83
CA LEU A 8 -32.29 -42.03 5.74
C LEU A 8 -31.80 -41.93 4.28
N MET A 9 -32.42 -42.67 3.36
CA MET A 9 -32.07 -42.64 1.93
C MET A 9 -32.65 -41.41 1.20
N GLY A 10 -33.77 -40.87 1.69
CA GLY A 10 -34.37 -39.63 1.18
C GLY A 10 -33.60 -38.38 1.59
N THR A 11 -33.11 -38.32 2.84
CA THR A 11 -32.35 -37.16 3.33
C THR A 11 -30.96 -37.06 2.69
N VAL A 12 -30.30 -38.18 2.38
CA VAL A 12 -29.01 -38.18 1.66
C VAL A 12 -29.18 -37.73 0.21
N SER A 13 -30.31 -38.03 -0.44
CA SER A 13 -30.58 -37.58 -1.81
C SER A 13 -30.90 -36.08 -1.91
N ALA A 14 -31.43 -35.47 -0.85
CA ALA A 14 -31.68 -34.02 -0.80
C ALA A 14 -30.39 -33.20 -0.62
N PHE A 15 -29.35 -33.74 0.04
CA PHE A 15 -28.06 -33.07 0.18
C PHE A 15 -27.18 -33.14 -1.08
N LEU A 16 -27.43 -34.09 -1.98
CA LEU A 16 -26.68 -34.20 -3.24
C LEU A 16 -27.14 -33.20 -4.31
N LEU A 17 -28.33 -32.60 -4.16
CA LEU A 17 -28.85 -31.58 -5.09
C LEU A 17 -28.56 -30.14 -4.64
N ALA A 18 -28.16 -29.93 -3.39
CA ALA A 18 -27.67 -28.62 -2.92
C ALA A 18 -26.20 -28.34 -3.33
N GLY A 19 -25.48 -29.36 -3.80
CA GLY A 19 -24.08 -29.27 -4.25
C GLY A 19 -23.86 -28.75 -5.67
N CYS A 20 -24.92 -28.50 -6.45
CA CYS A 20 -24.84 -27.94 -7.82
C CYS A 20 -25.46 -26.54 -7.93
N LEU A 21 -25.34 -25.74 -6.86
CA LEU A 21 -25.36 -24.29 -6.92
C LEU A 21 -23.93 -23.72 -6.82
N GLY A 22 -22.94 -24.51 -7.24
CA GLY A 22 -21.62 -24.00 -7.63
C GLY A 22 -21.81 -22.99 -8.74
N GLY A 23 -21.21 -21.82 -8.58
CA GLY A 23 -21.42 -20.64 -9.42
C GLY A 23 -21.38 -20.98 -10.89
N LYS A 24 -22.28 -20.35 -11.65
CA LYS A 24 -22.25 -20.34 -13.12
C LYS A 24 -20.78 -20.18 -13.52
N ASP A 25 -20.23 -21.17 -14.20
CA ASP A 25 -18.88 -21.14 -14.73
C ASP A 25 -18.70 -19.78 -15.42
N GLU A 26 -17.93 -18.87 -14.80
CA GLU A 26 -17.37 -17.74 -15.53
C GLU A 26 -16.49 -18.42 -16.56
N VAL A 27 -16.99 -18.55 -17.80
CA VAL A 27 -16.20 -18.99 -18.94
C VAL A 27 -14.92 -18.16 -18.89
N GLU A 28 -13.78 -18.82 -18.60
CA GLU A 28 -12.52 -18.11 -18.47
C GLU A 28 -12.31 -17.31 -19.76
N GLU A 29 -12.41 -15.98 -19.62
CA GLU A 29 -12.31 -15.09 -20.75
C GLU A 29 -10.82 -15.05 -21.14
N PHE A 30 -10.48 -15.58 -22.31
CA PHE A 30 -9.11 -15.52 -22.86
C PHE A 30 -9.10 -14.98 -24.28
N ASN A 31 -7.91 -14.56 -24.72
CA ASN A 31 -7.61 -14.15 -26.08
C ASN A 31 -8.54 -13.01 -26.57
N LYS A 32 -8.70 -12.00 -25.73
CA LYS A 32 -9.52 -10.82 -26.04
C LYS A 32 -8.62 -9.66 -26.44
N PRO A 33 -9.07 -8.72 -27.29
CA PRO A 33 -8.27 -7.57 -27.67
C PRO A 33 -7.86 -6.72 -26.46
N ALA A 34 -6.72 -6.04 -26.50
CA ALA A 34 -6.27 -5.17 -25.41
C ALA A 34 -7.32 -4.15 -24.94
N LEU A 35 -8.10 -3.57 -25.88
CA LEU A 35 -9.18 -2.63 -25.57
C LEU A 35 -10.31 -3.27 -24.75
N TYR A 36 -10.57 -4.56 -24.94
CA TYR A 36 -11.55 -5.29 -24.16
C TYR A 36 -11.14 -5.35 -22.69
N TRP A 37 -9.90 -5.79 -22.43
CA TRP A 37 -9.36 -5.88 -21.08
C TRP A 37 -9.30 -4.51 -20.41
N TYR A 38 -8.80 -3.50 -21.11
CA TYR A 38 -8.80 -2.12 -20.63
C TYR A 38 -10.19 -1.65 -20.15
N LYS A 39 -11.24 -1.91 -20.95
CA LYS A 39 -12.62 -1.56 -20.58
C LYS A 39 -13.11 -2.34 -19.37
N LYS A 40 -12.79 -3.63 -19.28
CA LYS A 40 -13.16 -4.47 -18.13
C LYS A 40 -12.50 -3.98 -16.84
N ILE A 41 -11.22 -3.60 -16.88
CA ILE A 41 -10.51 -3.00 -15.74
C ILE A 41 -11.24 -1.71 -15.30
N ALA A 42 -11.51 -0.79 -16.22
CA ALA A 42 -12.20 0.46 -15.91
C ALA A 42 -13.62 0.22 -15.33
N GLN A 43 -14.35 -0.76 -15.85
CA GLN A 43 -15.66 -1.16 -15.34
C GLN A 43 -15.61 -1.81 -13.96
N SER A 44 -14.55 -2.57 -13.65
CA SER A 44 -14.35 -3.16 -12.32
C SER A 44 -14.01 -2.08 -11.30
N ILE A 45 -13.10 -1.16 -11.64
CA ILE A 45 -12.75 0.00 -10.82
C ILE A 45 -14.00 0.84 -10.52
N SER A 46 -14.83 1.14 -11.52
CA SER A 46 -16.03 1.97 -11.31
C SER A 46 -17.10 1.30 -10.43
N LYS A 47 -17.03 -0.02 -10.27
CA LYS A 47 -17.86 -0.80 -9.35
C LYS A 47 -17.21 -1.02 -7.99
N GLY A 48 -16.00 -0.48 -7.76
CA GLY A 48 -15.23 -0.69 -6.54
C GLY A 48 -14.65 -2.10 -6.39
N ASN A 49 -14.62 -2.89 -7.47
CA ASN A 49 -14.10 -4.26 -7.43
C ASN A 49 -12.63 -4.27 -7.91
N MET A 50 -11.71 -3.98 -6.99
CA MET A 50 -10.28 -3.91 -7.30
C MET A 50 -9.68 -5.27 -7.60
N ASP A 51 -10.04 -6.32 -6.87
CA ASP A 51 -9.59 -7.69 -7.12
C ASP A 51 -9.85 -8.08 -8.58
N LYS A 52 -11.06 -7.81 -9.08
CA LYS A 52 -11.40 -8.11 -10.48
C LYS A 52 -10.65 -7.20 -11.47
N ALA A 53 -10.37 -5.96 -11.10
CA ALA A 53 -9.55 -5.06 -11.92
C ALA A 53 -8.12 -5.60 -12.06
N ASP A 54 -7.54 -6.11 -10.96
CA ASP A 54 -6.21 -6.72 -10.93
C ASP A 54 -6.15 -8.04 -11.70
N GLU A 55 -7.19 -8.89 -11.59
CA GLU A 55 -7.33 -10.09 -12.43
C GLU A 55 -7.30 -9.75 -13.92
N TYR A 56 -8.07 -8.75 -14.34
CA TYR A 56 -8.08 -8.30 -15.74
C TYR A 56 -6.76 -7.63 -16.16
N TYR A 57 -6.02 -7.02 -15.23
CA TYR A 57 -4.67 -6.53 -15.48
C TYR A 57 -3.71 -7.68 -15.80
N ILE A 58 -3.81 -8.82 -15.11
CA ILE A 58 -3.01 -10.01 -15.42
C ILE A 58 -3.28 -10.46 -16.87
N SER A 59 -4.53 -10.46 -17.32
CA SER A 59 -4.91 -10.82 -18.69
C SER A 59 -4.34 -9.87 -19.75
N ILE A 60 -4.45 -8.55 -19.58
CA ILE A 60 -3.84 -7.61 -20.54
C ILE A 60 -2.31 -7.67 -20.50
N LYS A 61 -1.69 -7.88 -19.33
CA LYS A 61 -0.24 -7.98 -19.17
C LYS A 61 0.32 -9.22 -19.87
N SER A 62 -0.37 -10.36 -19.77
CA SER A 62 0.07 -11.61 -20.39
C SER A 62 -0.16 -11.64 -21.90
N GLU A 63 -1.32 -11.17 -22.36
CA GLU A 63 -1.70 -11.24 -23.78
C GLU A 63 -1.18 -10.05 -24.60
N HIS A 64 -1.06 -8.86 -24.00
CA HIS A 64 -0.86 -7.59 -24.72
C HIS A 64 0.17 -6.68 -24.06
N ILE A 65 1.30 -7.23 -23.61
CA ILE A 65 2.34 -6.48 -22.88
C ILE A 65 2.89 -5.23 -23.61
N ARG A 66 2.85 -5.23 -24.95
CA ARG A 66 3.30 -4.12 -25.83
C ARG A 66 2.16 -3.19 -26.26
N SER A 67 0.95 -3.37 -25.73
CA SER A 67 -0.19 -2.54 -26.08
C SER A 67 0.08 -1.07 -25.72
N PRO A 68 -0.31 -0.12 -26.59
CA PRO A 68 -0.26 1.31 -26.24
C PRO A 68 -1.21 1.67 -25.09
N LEU A 69 -2.14 0.79 -24.72
CA LEU A 69 -3.03 0.98 -23.57
C LEU A 69 -2.37 0.62 -22.23
N MET A 70 -1.27 -0.14 -22.24
CA MET A 70 -0.64 -0.62 -21.01
C MET A 70 -0.20 0.50 -20.05
N PRO A 71 0.44 1.60 -20.50
CA PRO A 71 0.80 2.70 -19.61
C PRO A 71 -0.43 3.32 -18.93
N THR A 72 -1.50 3.55 -19.69
CA THR A 72 -2.75 4.10 -19.16
C THR A 72 -3.47 3.12 -18.23
N THR A 73 -3.38 1.82 -18.48
CA THR A 73 -3.91 0.79 -17.57
C THR A 73 -3.21 0.83 -16.22
N MET A 74 -1.88 0.83 -16.20
CA MET A 74 -1.10 0.86 -14.96
C MET A 74 -1.34 2.16 -14.18
N ALA A 75 -1.37 3.30 -14.86
CA ALA A 75 -1.68 4.58 -14.22
C ALA A 75 -3.09 4.56 -13.61
N MET A 76 -4.09 4.08 -14.35
CA MET A 76 -5.48 3.98 -13.87
C MET A 76 -5.59 3.10 -12.62
N LEU A 77 -4.91 1.95 -12.59
CA LEU A 77 -4.86 1.07 -11.42
C LEU A 77 -4.15 1.73 -10.24
N ALA A 78 -3.00 2.38 -10.47
CA ALA A 78 -2.29 3.11 -9.42
C ALA A 78 -3.19 4.15 -8.74
N TYR A 79 -3.92 4.96 -9.51
CA TYR A 79 -4.87 5.93 -8.93
C TYR A 79 -6.05 5.28 -8.23
N ALA A 80 -6.58 4.18 -8.77
CA ALA A 80 -7.70 3.48 -8.15
C ALA A 80 -7.31 2.88 -6.80
N HIS A 81 -6.17 2.20 -6.70
CA HIS A 81 -5.62 1.71 -5.43
C HIS A 81 -5.32 2.86 -4.46
N MET A 82 -4.78 3.98 -4.95
CA MET A 82 -4.51 5.16 -4.12
C MET A 82 -5.80 5.69 -3.48
N ASN A 83 -6.90 5.74 -4.25
CA ASN A 83 -8.21 6.19 -3.77
C ASN A 83 -8.83 5.22 -2.77
N ASN A 84 -8.46 3.94 -2.83
CA ASN A 84 -8.88 2.90 -1.89
C ASN A 84 -7.91 2.72 -0.72
N GLU A 85 -6.92 3.61 -0.56
CA GLU A 85 -5.90 3.55 0.49
C GLU A 85 -4.99 2.29 0.42
N GLU A 86 -4.95 1.64 -0.75
CA GLU A 86 -4.10 0.49 -1.05
C GLU A 86 -2.73 0.98 -1.54
N TYR A 87 -2.02 1.68 -0.67
CA TYR A 87 -0.78 2.39 -1.02
C TYR A 87 0.36 1.49 -1.50
N LEU A 88 0.42 0.26 -1.00
CA LEU A 88 1.39 -0.73 -1.47
C LEU A 88 1.14 -1.11 -2.94
N LEU A 89 -0.13 -1.32 -3.32
CA LEU A 89 -0.51 -1.64 -4.70
C LEU A 89 -0.33 -0.41 -5.60
N THR A 90 -0.61 0.79 -5.10
CA THR A 90 -0.29 2.05 -5.79
C THR A 90 1.19 2.08 -6.19
N ASN A 91 2.08 1.84 -5.23
CA ASN A 91 3.53 1.81 -5.47
C ASN A 91 3.96 0.69 -6.42
N TYR A 92 3.34 -0.49 -6.34
CA TYR A 92 3.59 -1.59 -7.27
C TYR A 92 3.30 -1.18 -8.72
N TYR A 93 2.13 -0.59 -8.99
CA TYR A 93 1.76 -0.18 -10.34
C TYR A 93 2.61 0.96 -10.87
N LEU A 94 2.98 1.92 -10.02
CA LEU A 94 3.88 3.02 -10.39
C LEU A 94 5.29 2.51 -10.71
N ASP A 95 5.82 1.55 -9.95
CA ASP A 95 7.12 0.94 -10.21
C ASP A 95 7.13 0.17 -11.55
N GLU A 96 6.11 -0.65 -11.81
CA GLU A 96 5.96 -1.33 -13.10
C GLU A 96 5.82 -0.35 -14.28
N TYR A 97 5.07 0.75 -14.08
CA TYR A 97 4.98 1.83 -15.07
C TYR A 97 6.35 2.46 -15.32
N ASN A 98 7.04 2.87 -14.25
CA ASN A 98 8.31 3.58 -14.30
C ASN A 98 9.43 2.74 -14.94
N LYS A 99 9.48 1.43 -14.68
CA LYS A 99 10.43 0.51 -15.29
C LYS A 99 10.31 0.41 -16.81
N ARG A 100 9.08 0.57 -17.35
CA ARG A 100 8.77 0.33 -18.77
C ARG A 100 8.56 1.59 -19.58
N TYR A 101 7.99 2.61 -18.96
CA TYR A 101 7.42 3.79 -19.64
C TYR A 101 7.83 5.11 -18.99
N GLY A 102 8.66 5.08 -17.93
CA GLY A 102 9.13 6.27 -17.24
C GLY A 102 10.03 7.13 -18.13
N ALA A 103 9.43 7.88 -19.05
CA ALA A 103 10.10 8.95 -19.77
C ALA A 103 10.26 10.17 -18.85
N ASP A 104 11.35 10.93 -19.05
CA ASP A 104 11.75 12.05 -18.20
C ASP A 104 10.60 13.00 -17.84
N ILE A 105 9.74 13.32 -18.82
CA ILE A 105 8.62 14.26 -18.63
C ILE A 105 7.53 13.78 -17.65
N THR A 106 7.32 12.47 -17.53
CA THR A 106 6.33 11.90 -16.59
C THR A 106 6.95 11.42 -15.28
N ARG A 107 8.28 11.25 -15.27
CA ARG A 107 9.01 10.58 -14.20
C ARG A 107 8.94 11.34 -12.87
N GLU A 108 9.09 12.67 -12.92
CA GLU A 108 8.97 13.51 -11.73
C GLU A 108 7.61 13.30 -11.04
N TYR A 109 6.54 13.30 -11.82
CA TYR A 109 5.19 13.17 -11.26
C TYR A 109 4.93 11.78 -10.69
N THR A 110 5.34 10.71 -11.38
CA THR A 110 5.16 9.35 -10.86
C THR A 110 6.00 9.08 -9.61
N ASP A 111 7.22 9.61 -9.54
CA ASP A 111 8.06 9.54 -8.34
C ASP A 111 7.42 10.31 -7.17
N TYR A 112 6.79 11.47 -7.43
CA TYR A 112 6.03 12.20 -6.42
C TYR A 112 4.83 11.39 -5.90
N ILE A 113 4.03 10.78 -6.79
CA ILE A 113 2.87 9.96 -6.35
C ILE A 113 3.35 8.74 -5.56
N TYR A 114 4.46 8.12 -5.96
CA TYR A 114 5.07 7.02 -5.21
C TYR A 114 5.44 7.46 -3.78
N LEU A 115 6.07 8.62 -3.62
CA LEU A 115 6.37 9.18 -2.30
C LEU A 115 5.12 9.46 -1.50
N LYS A 116 4.10 10.05 -2.12
CA LYS A 116 2.82 10.33 -1.48
C LYS A 116 2.15 9.05 -0.98
N ALA A 117 2.10 8.00 -1.78
CA ALA A 117 1.53 6.72 -1.39
C ALA A 117 2.35 6.09 -0.25
N SER A 118 3.68 6.10 -0.34
CA SER A 118 4.56 5.57 0.71
C SER A 118 4.37 6.30 2.05
N PHE A 119 4.22 7.63 2.01
CA PHE A 119 3.94 8.44 3.18
C PHE A 119 2.57 8.12 3.80
N LEU A 120 1.52 8.04 2.98
CA LEU A 120 0.17 7.72 3.45
C LEU A 120 0.03 6.28 3.94
N GLY A 121 0.87 5.38 3.44
CA GLY A 121 0.95 3.99 3.89
C GLY A 121 1.53 3.80 5.29
N VAL A 122 2.12 4.84 5.89
CA VAL A 122 2.55 4.80 7.29
C VAL A 122 1.32 4.93 8.18
N THR A 123 0.88 3.81 8.76
CA THR A 123 -0.31 3.72 9.61
C THR A 123 0.04 3.53 11.09
N ASP A 124 1.14 2.83 11.38
CA ASP A 124 1.65 2.60 12.73
C ASP A 124 3.16 2.80 12.75
N VAL A 125 3.60 3.94 13.31
CA VAL A 125 5.02 4.33 13.38
C VAL A 125 5.89 3.25 14.04
N ASN A 126 5.34 2.48 15.00
CA ASN A 126 6.10 1.45 15.69
C ASN A 126 6.37 0.22 14.82
N LYS A 127 5.46 -0.08 13.88
CA LYS A 127 5.55 -1.25 12.97
C LYS A 127 6.17 -0.89 11.63
N ASP A 128 5.92 0.33 11.14
CA ASP A 128 6.25 0.77 9.79
C ASP A 128 7.64 1.44 9.70
N GLN A 129 8.56 1.08 10.60
CA GLN A 129 9.87 1.73 10.73
C GLN A 129 10.67 1.70 9.42
N LYS A 130 10.62 0.56 8.71
CA LYS A 130 11.28 0.42 7.40
C LYS A 130 10.66 1.34 6.36
N LEU A 131 9.33 1.41 6.29
CA LEU A 131 8.63 2.28 5.35
C LEU A 131 8.97 3.75 5.62
N ILE A 132 9.05 4.17 6.89
CA ILE A 132 9.47 5.52 7.27
C ILE A 132 10.91 5.81 6.79
N ILE A 133 11.87 4.94 7.10
CA ILE A 133 13.27 5.11 6.72
C ILE A 133 13.42 5.17 5.20
N ASP A 134 12.78 4.24 4.49
CA ASP A 134 12.85 4.16 3.03
C ASP A 134 12.21 5.40 2.40
N THR A 135 11.08 5.90 2.94
CA THR A 135 10.39 7.10 2.45
C THR A 135 11.19 8.38 2.73
N ILE A 136 11.89 8.48 3.87
CA ILE A 136 12.82 9.58 4.15
C ILE A 136 13.94 9.61 3.10
N SER A 137 14.54 8.45 2.83
CA SER A 137 15.61 8.33 1.83
C SER A 137 15.11 8.71 0.43
N ALA A 138 13.96 8.16 0.03
CA ALA A 138 13.34 8.45 -1.26
C ALA A 138 12.97 9.94 -1.40
N SER A 139 12.49 10.58 -0.34
CA SER A 139 12.17 12.03 -0.35
C SER A 139 13.43 12.87 -0.60
N LYS A 140 14.55 12.54 0.06
CA LYS A 140 15.84 13.22 -0.17
C LYS A 140 16.33 13.02 -1.61
N MET A 141 16.21 11.80 -2.15
CA MET A 141 16.57 11.50 -3.54
C MET A 141 15.70 12.29 -4.52
N PHE A 142 14.39 12.39 -4.30
CA PHE A 142 13.49 13.19 -5.12
C PHE A 142 13.88 14.66 -5.14
N MET A 143 14.15 15.25 -3.97
CA MET A 143 14.53 16.66 -3.88
C MET A 143 15.85 16.95 -4.61
N ASN A 144 16.79 16.01 -4.59
CA ASN A 144 18.05 16.12 -5.32
C ASN A 144 17.88 15.92 -6.83
N ALA A 145 17.02 14.99 -7.24
CA ALA A 145 16.75 14.70 -8.65
C ALA A 145 15.94 15.82 -9.32
N TYR A 146 15.03 16.46 -8.58
CA TYR A 146 14.11 17.47 -9.09
C TYR A 146 14.14 18.77 -8.27
N PRO A 147 15.27 19.50 -8.26
CA PRO A 147 15.48 20.68 -7.41
C PRO A 147 14.57 21.88 -7.76
N SER A 148 13.90 21.85 -8.91
CA SER A 148 12.92 22.86 -9.35
C SER A 148 11.49 22.32 -9.41
N SER A 149 11.22 21.16 -8.80
CA SER A 149 9.90 20.54 -8.84
C SER A 149 8.85 21.38 -8.14
N GLN A 150 7.67 21.48 -8.74
CA GLN A 150 6.49 22.09 -8.11
C GLN A 150 6.01 21.31 -6.87
N TYR A 151 6.40 20.04 -6.73
CA TYR A 151 6.00 19.17 -5.63
C TYR A 151 6.91 19.30 -4.40
N LEU A 152 8.02 20.05 -4.49
CA LEU A 152 8.99 20.19 -3.40
C LEU A 152 8.35 20.59 -2.06
N PRO A 153 7.44 21.58 -1.97
CA PRO A 153 6.84 21.95 -0.69
C PRO A 153 6.08 20.78 -0.04
N LEU A 154 5.41 19.94 -0.84
CA LEU A 154 4.69 18.76 -0.36
C LEU A 154 5.66 17.67 0.09
N VAL A 155 6.72 17.41 -0.69
CA VAL A 155 7.75 16.42 -0.33
C VAL A 155 8.53 16.85 0.91
N SER A 156 8.89 18.12 1.05
CA SER A 156 9.53 18.65 2.26
C SER A 156 8.62 18.51 3.49
N THR A 157 7.32 18.75 3.34
CA THR A 157 6.35 18.54 4.43
C THR A 157 6.30 17.08 4.86
N MET A 158 6.21 16.14 3.90
CA MET A 158 6.25 14.71 4.19
C MET A 158 7.56 14.33 4.89
N LEU A 159 8.69 14.81 4.38
CA LEU A 159 10.02 14.55 4.94
C LEU A 159 10.13 15.02 6.40
N VAL A 160 9.72 16.25 6.72
CA VAL A 160 9.77 16.76 8.10
C VAL A 160 8.89 15.90 9.02
N ARG A 161 7.66 15.56 8.60
CA ARG A 161 6.77 14.70 9.39
C ARG A 161 7.34 13.31 9.64
N LEU A 162 7.99 12.71 8.65
CA LEU A 162 8.65 11.42 8.81
C LEU A 162 9.86 11.49 9.74
N ASN A 163 10.67 12.56 9.68
CA ASN A 163 11.77 12.76 10.63
C ASN A 163 11.25 12.92 12.07
N MET A 164 10.17 13.67 12.28
CA MET A 164 9.53 13.77 13.60
C MET A 164 9.04 12.41 14.10
N ALA A 165 8.38 11.62 13.23
CA ALA A 165 7.92 10.28 13.58
C ALA A 165 9.08 9.35 13.96
N GLN A 166 10.17 9.37 13.19
CA GLN A 166 11.37 8.59 13.48
C GLN A 166 12.05 9.04 14.78
N TYR A 167 12.10 10.34 15.05
CA TYR A 167 12.66 10.89 16.27
C TYR A 167 11.92 10.37 17.50
N LEU A 168 10.59 10.52 17.51
CA LEU A 168 9.74 10.04 18.61
C LEU A 168 9.84 8.53 18.80
N LEU A 169 9.88 7.76 17.70
CA LEU A 169 10.06 6.32 17.76
C LEU A 169 11.36 5.94 18.49
N ASN A 170 12.47 6.59 18.14
CA ASN A 170 13.76 6.34 18.79
C ASN A 170 13.71 6.71 20.29
N GLU A 171 13.08 7.83 20.67
CA GLU A 171 12.91 8.19 22.08
C GLU A 171 12.04 7.19 22.84
N ASN A 172 10.94 6.73 22.25
CA ASN A 172 10.05 5.74 22.85
C ASN A 172 10.77 4.41 23.09
N ILE A 173 11.59 3.96 22.11
CA ILE A 173 12.41 2.76 22.26
C ILE A 173 13.47 2.96 23.35
N ALA A 174 14.13 4.13 23.39
CA ALA A 174 15.10 4.44 24.42
C ALA A 174 14.47 4.44 25.83
N ALA A 175 13.28 5.04 25.98
CA ALA A 175 12.54 5.07 27.25
C ALA A 175 12.17 3.65 27.72
N LEU A 176 11.71 2.79 26.81
CA LEU A 176 11.45 1.38 27.11
C LEU A 176 12.70 0.66 27.61
N TYR A 177 13.86 0.89 26.98
CA TYR A 177 15.12 0.30 27.42
C TYR A 177 15.56 0.79 28.80
N SER A 178 15.47 2.10 29.08
CA SER A 178 15.76 2.63 30.42
C SER A 178 14.83 2.01 31.48
N ARG A 179 13.52 1.92 31.22
CA ARG A 179 12.56 1.30 32.16
C ARG A 179 12.82 -0.20 32.41
N THR A 180 13.46 -0.89 31.46
CA THR A 180 13.83 -2.31 31.59
C THR A 180 15.27 -2.52 32.08
N GLY A 181 15.95 -1.45 32.53
CA GLY A 181 17.30 -1.52 33.09
C GLY A 181 18.41 -1.71 32.06
N LYS A 182 18.17 -1.40 30.78
CA LYS A 182 19.10 -1.58 29.66
C LYS A 182 19.66 -0.24 29.16
N GLU A 183 20.36 0.49 30.01
CA GLU A 183 20.76 1.88 29.73
C GLU A 183 21.68 2.05 28.51
N GLU A 184 22.59 1.11 28.24
CA GLU A 184 23.44 1.17 27.04
C GLU A 184 22.61 1.09 25.75
N ALA A 185 21.56 0.25 25.73
CA ALA A 185 20.64 0.17 24.60
C ALA A 185 19.81 1.45 24.47
N ALA A 186 19.37 2.03 25.59
CA ALA A 186 18.68 3.31 25.59
C ALA A 186 19.53 4.43 24.98
N LYS A 187 20.82 4.49 25.35
CA LYS A 187 21.77 5.45 24.81
C LYS A 187 21.94 5.30 23.29
N ILE A 188 22.09 4.07 22.79
CA ILE A 188 22.20 3.82 21.33
C ILE A 188 21.02 4.42 20.57
N TYR A 189 19.79 4.32 21.09
CA TYR A 189 18.62 4.88 20.41
C TYR A 189 18.53 6.40 20.51
N ARG A 190 18.87 7.02 21.65
CA ARG A 190 18.98 8.48 21.74
C ARG A 190 20.08 9.04 20.83
N ASP A 191 21.20 8.33 20.71
CA ASP A 191 22.30 8.74 19.83
C ASP A 191 21.89 8.77 18.35
N LYS A 192 20.90 7.95 17.93
CA LYS A 192 20.33 8.02 16.56
C LYS A 192 19.64 9.36 16.28
N ASN A 193 19.17 10.05 17.31
CA ASN A 193 18.51 11.34 17.18
C ASN A 193 19.49 12.52 17.18
N ARG A 194 20.78 12.28 17.43
CA ARG A 194 21.80 13.34 17.58
C ARG A 194 21.95 14.19 16.32
N ASP A 195 21.88 13.57 15.14
CA ASP A 195 22.02 14.23 13.84
C ASP A 195 20.65 14.48 13.18
N SER A 196 19.58 14.48 13.99
CA SER A 196 18.23 14.77 13.50
C SER A 196 18.13 16.21 13.00
N VAL A 197 17.35 16.40 11.94
CA VAL A 197 17.00 17.73 11.42
C VAL A 197 15.89 18.43 12.20
N VAL A 198 15.33 17.75 13.21
CA VAL A 198 14.33 18.24 14.15
C VAL A 198 14.75 17.95 15.58
N GLU A 199 14.38 18.84 16.50
CA GLU A 199 14.55 18.66 17.94
C GLU A 199 13.23 18.27 18.61
N ILE A 200 13.28 17.72 19.82
CA ILE A 200 12.06 17.35 20.57
C ILE A 200 11.13 18.55 20.78
N SER A 201 11.67 19.76 20.92
CA SER A 201 10.89 21.00 21.06
C SER A 201 10.10 21.38 19.81
N ASP A 202 10.49 20.86 18.65
CA ASP A 202 9.79 21.09 17.39
C ASP A 202 8.59 20.15 17.21
N ILE A 203 8.48 19.12 18.06
CA ILE A 203 7.52 18.03 17.92
C ILE A 203 6.40 18.19 18.94
N ALA A 204 5.18 18.44 18.45
CA ALA A 204 3.99 18.30 19.27
C ALA A 204 3.72 16.80 19.50
N PRO A 205 3.73 16.30 20.75
CA PRO A 205 3.39 14.90 21.02
C PRO A 205 1.93 14.63 20.66
N PRO A 206 1.60 13.40 20.21
CA PRO A 206 0.23 13.04 19.91
C PRO A 206 -0.65 13.12 21.17
N GLU A 207 -1.92 13.47 21.01
CA GLU A 207 -2.87 13.46 22.12
C GLU A 207 -2.97 12.05 22.72
N GLN A 208 -2.61 11.93 24.01
CA GLN A 208 -2.75 10.69 24.74
C GLN A 208 -4.21 10.48 25.16
N GLY A 209 -4.77 9.32 24.82
CA GLY A 209 -6.03 8.88 25.42
C GLY A 209 -5.87 8.46 26.88
N ILE A 210 -6.98 8.28 27.60
CA ILE A 210 -7.00 7.91 29.03
C ILE A 210 -6.12 6.68 29.34
N ILE A 211 -6.14 5.68 28.45
CA ILE A 211 -5.32 4.46 28.60
C ILE A 211 -3.83 4.81 28.48
N GLY A 212 -3.44 5.65 27.51
CA GLY A 212 -2.03 6.07 27.34
C GLY A 212 -1.50 6.77 28.59
N MET A 213 -2.28 7.65 29.21
CA MET A 213 -1.89 8.34 30.45
C MET A 213 -1.66 7.41 31.65
N VAL A 214 -2.23 6.21 31.66
CA VAL A 214 -2.13 5.26 32.78
C VAL A 214 -0.96 4.28 32.63
N PHE A 215 -0.56 3.99 31.40
CA PHE A 215 0.42 2.94 31.09
C PHE A 215 1.77 3.45 30.56
N ASP A 216 1.88 4.74 30.22
CA ASP A 216 3.16 5.41 29.91
C ASP A 216 3.95 5.74 31.18
#